data_AF-A0A3B8WSX4-F1
#
_entry.id   AF-A0A3B8WSX4-F1
#
_cell.length_a   1.000
_cell.length_b   1.000
_cell.length_c   1.000
_cell.angle_alpha   90.00
_cell.angle_beta   90.00
_cell.angle_gamma   90.00
#
_symmetry.space_group_name_H-M   'P 1'
#
loop_
_entity.id
_entity.type
_entity.pdbx_description
1 polymer ?
#
loop_
_entity_poly.entity_id
_entity_poly.type
_entity_poly.pdbx_seq_one_letter_code
_entity_poly.pdbx_strand_id
1 'polypeptide(L)'
;KGLFVQRSGLRVYEMDFKAKTYDYGSMDMTTLVPEVCSPGVSRMAVQRQPDTRVHCVLSDGTVAILVYDSAENVICWLKFETAGEVEDAVVLPGQIEDQVYYLVKRTVNGSTVRYVERWAKESECQGGNLNKQADSFISYTGSSASSISGLDHLEGESVVIWADGKDLGAATVSGGSVSLPVAVQNAVVGLGYTAKRKTTKLAYGAAMGTALTMRKRINALGLVLANTHYQGLKYGPDFDTLDDLPAQEMGVITSDDTVWEAFDQDSFTFPGIWDTDARLCLQAEAPRPCTILAAVISMDTNDKA
;
A
#
# COMPACT_ATOMS: atom_id res chain seq x y z
N LYS A 1 7.34 5.86 -26.73
CA LYS A 1 6.40 4.96 -26.05
C LYS A 1 5.13 5.71 -25.69
N GLY A 2 3.96 5.11 -25.87
CA GLY A 2 2.67 5.63 -25.44
C GLY A 2 1.88 4.54 -24.72
N LEU A 3 0.95 4.91 -23.86
CA LEU A 3 0.02 3.96 -23.22
C LEU A 3 -1.39 4.24 -23.72
N PHE A 4 -2.16 3.19 -23.94
CA PHE A 4 -3.55 3.32 -24.34
C PHE A 4 -4.39 2.18 -23.77
N VAL A 5 -5.69 2.44 -23.62
CA VAL A 5 -6.66 1.46 -23.15
C VAL A 5 -7.40 0.89 -24.35
N GLN A 6 -7.62 -0.42 -24.36
CA GLN A 6 -8.47 -1.07 -25.37
C GLN A 6 -9.90 -0.54 -25.30
N ARG A 7 -10.66 -0.65 -26.40
CA ARG A 7 -12.08 -0.25 -26.48
C ARG A 7 -12.97 -0.83 -25.36
N SER A 8 -12.67 -2.01 -24.84
CA SER A 8 -13.40 -2.63 -23.73
C SER A 8 -13.18 -1.95 -22.38
N GLY A 9 -12.13 -1.14 -22.24
CA GLY A 9 -11.69 -0.57 -20.97
C GLY A 9 -10.89 -1.52 -20.08
N LEU A 10 -10.73 -2.80 -20.46
CA LEU A 10 -10.23 -3.86 -19.58
C LEU A 10 -8.76 -4.21 -19.77
N ARG A 11 -8.10 -3.63 -20.77
CA ARG A 11 -6.70 -3.94 -21.12
C ARG A 11 -5.94 -2.65 -21.37
N VAL A 12 -4.74 -2.56 -20.81
CA VAL A 12 -3.81 -1.45 -21.02
C VAL A 12 -2.64 -1.95 -21.85
N TYR A 13 -2.33 -1.21 -22.92
CA TYR A 13 -1.28 -1.54 -23.86
C TYR A 13 -0.19 -0.46 -23.86
N GLU A 14 1.06 -0.90 -23.91
CA GLU A 14 2.19 -0.06 -24.29
C GLU A 14 2.36 -0.11 -25.80
N MET A 15 2.46 1.05 -26.43
CA MET A 15 2.85 1.23 -27.82
C MET A 15 4.30 1.68 -27.89
N ASP A 16 5.11 0.98 -28.69
CA ASP A 16 6.50 1.31 -28.93
C ASP A 16 6.85 1.31 -30.42
N PHE A 17 7.70 2.24 -30.84
CA PHE A 17 8.13 2.35 -32.24
C PHE A 17 9.36 1.48 -32.47
N LYS A 18 9.22 0.49 -33.37
CA LYS A 18 10.29 -0.44 -33.72
C LYS A 18 11.06 0.08 -34.93
N ALA A 19 12.19 0.75 -34.69
CA ALA A 19 13.03 1.32 -35.75
C ALA A 19 13.50 0.32 -36.81
N LYS A 20 13.67 -0.97 -36.45
CA LYS A 20 14.08 -2.02 -37.41
C LYS A 20 13.01 -2.33 -38.47
N THR A 21 11.74 -2.27 -38.07
CA THR A 21 10.60 -2.59 -38.95
C THR A 21 9.88 -1.34 -39.44
N TYR A 22 10.28 -0.15 -38.95
CA TYR A 22 9.59 1.12 -39.18
C TYR A 22 8.08 1.02 -38.88
N ASP A 23 7.73 0.33 -37.79
CA ASP A 23 6.34 0.04 -37.43
C ASP A 23 6.14 0.13 -35.91
N TYR A 24 4.89 0.26 -35.46
CA TYR A 24 4.53 0.26 -34.05
C TYR A 24 4.19 -1.14 -33.56
N GLY A 25 4.84 -1.57 -32.47
CA GLY A 25 4.45 -2.75 -31.72
C GLY A 25 3.60 -2.37 -30.51
N SER A 26 2.69 -3.25 -30.12
CA SER A 26 1.95 -3.14 -28.86
C SER A 26 2.29 -4.30 -27.92
N MET A 27 2.44 -4.01 -26.64
CA MET A 27 2.60 -4.99 -25.57
C MET A 27 1.45 -4.86 -24.57
N ASP A 28 0.84 -5.98 -24.19
CA ASP A 28 -0.23 -6.00 -23.19
C ASP A 28 0.38 -5.92 -21.78
N MET A 29 0.15 -4.79 -21.10
CA MET A 29 0.66 -4.52 -19.76
C MET A 29 -0.14 -5.24 -18.67
N THR A 30 -1.32 -5.75 -19.00
CA THR A 30 -2.23 -6.46 -18.08
C THR A 30 -2.11 -7.98 -18.16
N THR A 31 -1.16 -8.51 -18.94
CA THR A 31 -1.00 -9.95 -19.20
C THR A 31 -0.99 -10.81 -17.93
N LEU A 32 -0.34 -10.35 -16.84
CA LEU A 32 -0.22 -11.12 -15.60
C LEU A 32 -1.48 -11.11 -14.74
N VAL A 33 -2.28 -10.05 -14.82
CA VAL A 33 -3.52 -9.87 -14.03
C VAL A 33 -4.58 -9.24 -14.93
N PRO A 34 -5.18 -10.01 -15.86
CA PRO A 34 -6.06 -9.44 -16.87
C PRO A 34 -7.32 -8.78 -16.26
N GLU A 35 -7.76 -9.22 -15.09
CA GLU A 35 -8.93 -8.68 -14.41
C GLU A 35 -8.68 -7.31 -13.73
N VAL A 36 -7.43 -6.85 -13.61
CA VAL A 36 -7.07 -5.70 -12.76
C VAL A 36 -7.78 -4.40 -13.12
N CYS A 37 -8.09 -4.21 -14.40
CA CYS A 37 -8.80 -3.03 -14.92
C CYS A 37 -10.32 -3.19 -14.99
N SER A 38 -10.89 -4.28 -14.48
CA SER A 38 -12.36 -4.43 -14.39
C SER A 38 -12.92 -3.56 -13.25
N PRO A 39 -14.06 -2.85 -13.44
CA PRO A 39 -15.04 -2.98 -14.52
C PRO A 39 -14.73 -2.17 -15.80
N GLY A 40 -13.68 -1.36 -15.81
CA GLY A 40 -13.19 -0.65 -16.99
C GLY A 40 -12.57 0.68 -16.62
N VAL A 41 -11.48 1.04 -17.29
CA VAL A 41 -10.78 2.31 -17.07
C VAL A 41 -11.60 3.48 -17.64
N SER A 42 -11.90 4.46 -16.80
CA SER A 42 -12.60 5.70 -17.14
C SER A 42 -11.64 6.88 -17.36
N ARG A 43 -10.52 6.91 -16.61
CA ARG A 43 -9.47 7.94 -16.69
C ARG A 43 -8.10 7.31 -16.52
N MET A 44 -7.09 7.94 -17.11
CA MET A 44 -5.70 7.53 -16.99
C MET A 44 -4.83 8.75 -16.80
N ALA A 45 -3.97 8.72 -15.78
CA ALA A 45 -2.96 9.74 -15.52
C ALA A 45 -1.59 9.09 -15.30
N VAL A 46 -0.52 9.76 -15.73
CA VAL A 46 0.84 9.20 -15.65
C VAL A 46 1.69 10.08 -14.75
N GLN A 47 2.16 9.49 -13.67
CA GLN A 47 3.21 9.99 -12.79
C GLN A 47 4.56 9.51 -13.31
N ARG A 48 5.58 10.37 -13.31
CA ARG A 48 6.94 10.04 -13.76
C ARG A 48 7.96 10.00 -12.64
N GLN A 49 7.76 10.81 -11.60
CA GLN A 49 8.63 10.89 -10.43
C GLN A 49 7.89 10.48 -9.16
N PRO A 50 8.48 9.68 -8.26
CA PRO A 50 9.87 9.17 -8.31
C PRO A 50 10.06 7.99 -9.27
N ASP A 51 9.03 7.18 -9.48
CA ASP A 51 8.95 6.13 -10.50
C ASP A 51 7.75 6.34 -11.43
N THR A 52 7.74 5.65 -12.58
CA THR A 52 6.61 5.76 -13.49
C THR A 52 5.43 4.97 -12.96
N ARG A 53 4.36 5.69 -12.58
CA ARG A 53 3.08 5.11 -12.15
C ARG A 53 1.96 5.54 -13.08
N VAL A 54 1.17 4.57 -13.53
CA VAL A 54 0.00 4.82 -14.35
C VAL A 54 -1.22 4.60 -13.48
N HIS A 55 -1.93 5.68 -13.18
CA HIS A 55 -3.14 5.69 -12.38
C HIS A 55 -4.34 5.51 -13.30
N CYS A 56 -4.90 4.30 -13.33
CA CYS A 56 -6.09 3.96 -14.11
C CYS A 56 -7.32 3.99 -13.19
N VAL A 57 -8.07 5.09 -13.21
CA VAL A 57 -9.33 5.21 -12.47
C VAL A 57 -10.36 4.31 -13.15
N LEU A 58 -11.02 3.47 -12.36
CA LEU A 58 -12.03 2.55 -12.83
C LEU A 58 -13.43 3.16 -12.68
N SER A 59 -14.40 2.61 -13.40
CA SER A 59 -15.78 3.12 -13.39
C SER A 59 -16.54 2.92 -12.07
N ASP A 60 -16.01 2.12 -11.14
CA ASP A 60 -16.54 1.94 -9.78
C ASP A 60 -15.83 2.81 -8.72
N GLY A 61 -14.85 3.62 -9.12
CA GLY A 61 -14.11 4.52 -8.22
C GLY A 61 -12.84 3.92 -7.61
N THR A 62 -12.57 2.63 -7.81
CA THR A 62 -11.27 2.02 -7.50
C THR A 62 -10.21 2.51 -8.51
N VAL A 63 -8.94 2.56 -8.11
CA VAL A 63 -7.84 2.90 -9.03
C VAL A 63 -6.90 1.70 -9.18
N ALA A 64 -6.72 1.23 -10.42
CA ALA A 64 -5.66 0.29 -10.74
C ALA A 64 -4.38 1.07 -11.04
N ILE A 65 -3.32 0.84 -10.26
CA ILE A 65 -2.04 1.53 -10.40
C ILE A 65 -1.02 0.56 -10.96
N LEU A 66 -0.45 0.91 -12.12
CA LEU A 66 0.69 0.20 -12.71
C LEU A 66 1.98 0.92 -12.33
N VAL A 67 2.83 0.28 -11.56
CA VAL A 67 4.23 0.67 -11.35
C VAL A 67 5.07 0.02 -12.46
N TYR A 68 5.78 0.83 -13.22
CA TYR A 68 6.45 0.41 -14.44
C TYR A 68 7.88 0.94 -14.54
N ASP A 69 8.84 0.03 -14.72
CA ASP A 69 10.20 0.36 -15.12
C ASP A 69 10.67 -0.62 -16.21
N SER A 70 10.90 -0.10 -17.41
CA SER A 70 11.35 -0.93 -18.52
C SER A 70 12.83 -1.34 -18.45
N ALA A 71 13.67 -0.56 -17.78
CA ALA A 71 15.09 -0.87 -17.62
C ALA A 71 15.29 -2.02 -16.63
N GLU A 72 14.46 -2.05 -15.58
CA GLU A 72 14.48 -3.11 -14.55
C GLU A 72 13.51 -4.27 -14.84
N ASN A 73 12.72 -4.19 -15.93
CA ASN A 73 11.65 -5.13 -16.26
C ASN A 73 10.57 -5.25 -15.17
N VAL A 74 10.21 -4.14 -14.54
CA VAL A 74 9.15 -4.06 -13.54
C VAL A 74 7.81 -3.77 -14.21
N ILE A 75 6.85 -4.68 -14.01
CA ILE A 75 5.43 -4.51 -14.34
C ILE A 75 4.65 -4.98 -13.11
N CYS A 76 4.24 -4.05 -12.26
CA CYS A 76 3.53 -4.36 -11.02
C CYS A 76 2.19 -3.64 -11.00
N TRP A 77 1.11 -4.39 -10.79
CA TRP A 77 -0.22 -3.85 -10.61
C TRP A 77 -0.65 -3.93 -9.15
N LEU A 78 -1.27 -2.87 -8.66
CA LEU A 78 -1.97 -2.83 -7.38
C LEU A 78 -3.30 -2.10 -7.53
N LYS A 79 -4.21 -2.32 -6.59
CA LYS A 79 -5.46 -1.58 -6.48
C LYS A 79 -5.39 -0.62 -5.29
N PHE A 80 -5.86 0.60 -5.51
CA PHE A 80 -6.07 1.61 -4.50
C PHE A 80 -7.57 1.85 -4.34
N GLU A 81 -8.03 1.88 -3.09
CA GLU A 81 -9.41 2.09 -2.69
C GLU A 81 -9.45 3.13 -1.56
N THR A 82 -10.53 3.89 -1.50
CA THR A 82 -10.80 4.92 -0.48
C THR A 82 -12.25 4.82 -0.04
N ALA A 83 -12.61 5.41 1.11
CA ALA A 83 -14.00 5.55 1.53
C ALA A 83 -14.76 6.61 0.68
N GLY A 84 -14.97 6.29 -0.59
CA GLY A 84 -15.52 7.17 -1.61
C GLY A 84 -15.28 6.59 -3.00
N GLU A 85 -15.58 7.38 -4.03
CA GLU A 85 -15.34 7.01 -5.43
C GLU A 85 -14.36 8.00 -6.05
N VAL A 86 -13.23 7.52 -6.60
CA VAL A 86 -12.35 8.37 -7.41
C VAL A 86 -12.98 8.58 -8.78
N GLU A 87 -13.30 9.81 -9.13
CA GLU A 87 -13.94 10.17 -10.42
C GLU A 87 -12.92 10.62 -11.47
N ASP A 88 -11.79 11.21 -11.05
CA ASP A 88 -10.75 11.71 -11.94
C ASP A 88 -9.37 11.70 -11.28
N ALA A 89 -8.33 11.69 -12.11
CA ALA A 89 -6.93 11.75 -11.68
C ALA A 89 -6.15 12.73 -12.55
N VAL A 90 -5.40 13.63 -11.90
CA VAL A 90 -4.53 14.61 -12.56
C VAL A 90 -3.15 14.55 -11.94
N VAL A 91 -2.13 14.55 -12.78
CA VAL A 91 -0.73 14.63 -12.35
C VAL A 91 -0.14 15.95 -12.81
N LEU A 92 0.42 16.71 -11.87
CA LEU A 92 1.18 17.92 -12.14
C LEU A 92 2.67 17.64 -11.91
N PRO A 93 3.56 18.17 -12.76
CA PRO A 93 5.00 17.98 -12.57
C PRO A 93 5.47 18.63 -11.27
N GLY A 94 6.30 17.91 -10.51
CA GLY A 94 6.94 18.43 -9.30
C GLY A 94 8.44 18.62 -9.46
N GLN A 95 9.09 19.13 -8.40
CA GLN A 95 10.56 19.29 -8.38
C GLN A 95 11.30 18.02 -7.96
N ILE A 96 10.72 17.25 -7.04
CA ILE A 96 11.31 16.00 -6.49
C ILE A 96 10.40 14.82 -6.86
N GLU A 97 9.12 14.94 -6.52
CA GLU A 97 8.07 13.97 -6.86
C GLU A 97 6.93 14.73 -7.55
N ASP A 98 6.30 14.10 -8.54
CA ASP A 98 5.12 14.65 -9.20
C ASP A 98 3.93 14.71 -8.22
N GLN A 99 3.04 15.67 -8.43
CA GLN A 99 1.88 15.88 -7.58
C GLN A 99 0.67 15.18 -8.18
N VAL A 100 0.21 14.11 -7.54
CA VAL A 100 -1.00 13.38 -7.93
C VAL A 100 -2.19 13.93 -7.17
N TYR A 101 -3.25 14.28 -7.91
CA TYR A 101 -4.52 14.76 -7.38
C TYR A 101 -5.64 13.83 -7.84
N TYR A 102 -6.48 13.42 -6.91
CA TYR A 102 -7.72 12.70 -7.19
C TYR A 102 -8.93 13.58 -6.90
N LEU A 103 -9.92 13.51 -7.78
CA LEU A 103 -11.26 14.01 -7.49
C LEU A 103 -12.05 12.89 -6.84
N VAL A 104 -12.33 13.00 -5.54
CA VAL A 104 -13.01 11.96 -4.76
C VAL A 104 -14.42 12.41 -4.41
N LYS A 105 -15.41 11.63 -4.85
CA LYS A 105 -16.82 11.80 -4.48
C LYS A 105 -17.07 11.07 -3.16
N ARG A 106 -17.61 11.78 -2.16
CA ARG A 106 -17.94 11.25 -0.84
C ARG A 106 -19.37 11.63 -0.44
N THR A 107 -19.90 10.91 0.55
CA THR A 107 -21.13 11.29 1.25
C THR A 107 -20.76 11.70 2.66
N VAL A 108 -20.97 12.97 3.00
CA VAL A 108 -20.66 13.53 4.33
C VAL A 108 -21.94 14.11 4.91
N ASN A 109 -22.36 13.66 6.09
CA ASN A 109 -23.62 14.08 6.73
C ASN A 109 -24.85 14.00 5.79
N GLY A 110 -24.92 12.95 4.96
CA GLY A 110 -26.01 12.71 4.01
C GLY A 110 -25.95 13.57 2.73
N SER A 111 -24.94 14.43 2.56
CA SER A 111 -24.74 15.24 1.36
C SER A 111 -23.63 14.67 0.48
N THR A 112 -23.86 14.60 -0.84
CA THR A 112 -22.81 14.25 -1.80
C THR A 112 -21.90 15.44 -2.05
N VAL A 113 -20.61 15.26 -1.80
CA VAL A 113 -19.56 16.27 -1.94
C VAL A 113 -18.40 15.71 -2.77
N ARG A 114 -17.57 16.60 -3.32
CA ARG A 114 -16.38 16.23 -4.08
C ARG A 114 -15.18 16.96 -3.51
N TYR A 115 -14.13 16.22 -3.21
CA TYR A 115 -12.88 16.75 -2.70
C TYR A 115 -11.77 16.55 -3.74
N VAL A 116 -10.86 17.51 -3.80
CA VAL A 116 -9.59 17.36 -4.50
C VAL A 116 -8.57 16.92 -3.47
N GLU A 117 -8.18 15.65 -3.53
CA GLU A 117 -7.27 15.04 -2.58
C GLU A 117 -5.90 14.87 -3.22
N ARG A 118 -4.87 15.40 -2.54
CA ARG A 118 -3.48 15.31 -3.02
C ARG A 118 -2.78 14.16 -2.30
N TRP A 119 -2.13 13.30 -3.08
CA TRP A 119 -1.27 12.26 -2.51
C TRP A 119 -0.13 12.87 -1.69
N ALA A 120 0.21 12.23 -0.59
CA ALA A 120 1.44 12.51 0.14
C ALA A 120 2.65 12.06 -0.70
N LYS A 121 3.77 12.73 -0.50
CA LYS A 121 5.05 12.30 -1.06
C LYS A 121 5.58 11.09 -0.30
N GLU A 122 6.40 10.28 -0.94
CA GLU A 122 7.03 9.12 -0.27
C GLU A 122 7.86 9.53 0.94
N SER A 123 8.61 10.63 0.79
CA SER A 123 9.39 11.26 1.87
C SER A 123 8.56 11.75 3.06
N GLU A 124 7.25 11.93 2.91
CA GLU A 124 6.34 12.33 3.99
C GLU A 124 5.71 11.13 4.71
N CYS A 125 6.05 9.90 4.29
CA CYS A 125 5.46 8.64 4.74
C CYS A 125 6.50 7.68 5.35
N GLN A 126 7.53 8.20 6.02
CA GLN A 126 8.66 7.42 6.54
C GLN A 126 8.68 7.32 8.08
N GLY A 127 7.69 7.89 8.76
CA GLY A 127 7.74 8.12 10.21
C GLY A 127 8.37 9.47 10.58
N GLY A 128 8.68 9.66 11.87
CA GLY A 128 9.10 10.95 12.43
C GLY A 128 7.92 11.80 12.92
N ASN A 129 8.17 13.08 13.26
CA ASN A 129 7.16 13.93 13.91
C ASN A 129 5.83 14.03 13.13
N LEU A 130 5.89 13.96 11.80
CA LEU A 130 4.74 13.84 10.91
C LEU A 130 4.90 12.60 10.04
N ASN A 131 3.85 11.80 9.92
CA ASN A 131 3.77 10.69 8.99
C ASN A 131 2.41 10.74 8.26
N LYS A 132 2.43 10.99 6.96
CA LYS A 132 1.23 11.24 6.15
C LYS A 132 0.61 9.96 5.59
N GLN A 133 0.56 8.91 6.42
CA GLN A 133 -0.11 7.66 6.08
C GLN A 133 -1.48 7.60 6.75
N ALA A 134 -2.41 8.33 6.16
CA ALA A 134 -3.84 8.19 6.41
C ALA A 134 -4.54 8.61 5.11
N ASP A 135 -5.76 8.14 4.89
CA ASP A 135 -6.57 8.55 3.73
C ASP A 135 -7.38 9.81 4.07
N SER A 136 -7.62 10.68 3.09
CA SER A 136 -8.33 11.96 3.27
C SER A 136 -7.84 12.81 4.46
N PHE A 137 -6.54 12.77 4.75
CA PHE A 137 -6.00 13.33 5.99
C PHE A 137 -5.89 14.86 5.96
N ILE A 138 -5.86 15.45 7.16
CA ILE A 138 -5.33 16.79 7.41
C ILE A 138 -4.01 16.68 8.18
N SER A 139 -3.18 17.72 8.06
CA SER A 139 -1.93 17.84 8.79
C SER A 139 -1.90 19.13 9.58
N TYR A 140 -1.47 19.03 10.84
CA TYR A 140 -1.33 20.13 11.78
C TYR A 140 0.13 20.26 12.20
N THR A 141 0.63 21.50 12.20
CA THR A 141 1.90 21.88 12.84
C THR A 141 1.70 23.24 13.49
N GLY A 142 1.93 23.34 14.80
CA GLY A 142 1.70 24.59 15.52
C GLY A 142 2.01 24.52 17.02
N SER A 143 1.32 25.38 17.78
CA SER A 143 1.39 25.36 19.24
C SER A 143 0.87 24.03 19.81
N SER A 144 1.30 23.67 21.01
CA SER A 144 0.77 22.47 21.68
C SER A 144 -0.76 22.50 21.75
N ALA A 145 -1.41 21.50 21.17
CA ALA A 145 -2.87 21.39 21.07
C ALA A 145 -3.34 20.02 21.58
N SER A 146 -4.44 20.00 22.34
CA SER A 146 -5.09 18.78 22.84
C SER A 146 -6.27 18.33 21.98
N SER A 147 -6.50 18.99 20.85
CA SER A 147 -7.55 18.67 19.88
C SER A 147 -7.16 19.16 18.51
N ILE A 148 -7.56 18.42 17.47
CA ILE A 148 -7.34 18.79 16.07
C ILE A 148 -8.71 19.02 15.43
N SER A 149 -8.90 20.19 14.83
CA SER A 149 -10.12 20.59 14.10
C SER A 149 -9.87 20.65 12.58
N GLY A 150 -10.93 20.93 11.81
CA GLY A 150 -10.88 20.97 10.34
C GLY A 150 -11.13 19.61 9.69
N LEU A 151 -11.80 18.71 10.41
CA LEU A 151 -12.17 17.36 9.97
C LEU A 151 -13.63 17.30 9.52
N ASP A 152 -14.24 18.42 9.11
CA ASP A 152 -15.65 18.48 8.72
C ASP A 152 -16.00 17.50 7.59
N HIS A 153 -15.02 17.16 6.73
CA HIS A 153 -15.16 16.20 5.64
C HIS A 153 -15.17 14.73 6.11
N LEU A 154 -14.83 14.47 7.37
CA LEU A 154 -14.80 13.15 8.00
C LEU A 154 -15.76 13.05 9.20
N GLU A 155 -16.74 13.95 9.31
CA GLU A 155 -17.67 13.96 10.43
C GLU A 155 -18.39 12.61 10.60
N GLY A 156 -18.32 12.05 11.82
CA GLY A 156 -18.89 10.74 12.16
C GLY A 156 -18.00 9.54 11.80
N GLU A 157 -16.91 9.75 11.06
CA GLU A 157 -16.00 8.68 10.66
C GLU A 157 -14.98 8.35 11.76
N SER A 158 -14.49 7.11 11.75
CA SER A 158 -13.35 6.69 12.57
C SER A 158 -12.05 7.03 11.85
N VAL A 159 -11.20 7.82 12.50
CA VAL A 159 -9.91 8.27 11.99
C VAL A 159 -8.76 7.72 12.82
N VAL A 160 -7.60 7.53 12.18
CA VAL A 160 -6.32 7.20 12.84
C VAL A 160 -5.49 8.47 13.01
N ILE A 161 -4.64 8.47 14.04
CA ILE A 161 -3.89 9.66 14.46
C ILE A 161 -2.40 9.32 14.57
N TRP A 162 -1.57 9.95 13.75
CA TRP A 162 -0.12 9.98 13.96
C TRP A 162 0.29 11.37 14.46
N ALA A 163 0.98 11.45 15.61
CA ALA A 163 1.36 12.73 16.18
C ALA A 163 2.69 12.66 16.93
N ASP A 164 3.54 13.66 16.72
CA ASP A 164 4.87 13.80 17.34
C ASP A 164 5.69 12.49 17.38
N GLY A 165 5.64 11.72 16.28
CA GLY A 165 6.41 10.47 16.12
C GLY A 165 5.71 9.21 16.61
N LYS A 166 4.43 9.30 17.00
CA LYS A 166 3.70 8.21 17.65
C LYS A 166 2.37 7.93 16.98
N ASP A 167 1.95 6.68 17.02
CA ASP A 167 0.58 6.28 16.75
C ASP A 167 -0.26 6.50 18.01
N LEU A 168 -1.19 7.47 17.98
CA LEU A 168 -2.09 7.77 19.10
C LEU A 168 -3.39 6.97 19.05
N GLY A 169 -3.51 6.02 18.13
CA GLY A 169 -4.69 5.18 17.94
C GLY A 169 -5.77 5.86 17.12
N ALA A 170 -7.01 5.42 17.35
CA ALA A 170 -8.17 5.86 16.59
C ALA A 170 -9.13 6.72 17.44
N ALA A 171 -9.80 7.65 16.79
CA ALA A 171 -10.86 8.47 17.38
C ALA A 171 -12.00 8.66 16.38
N THR A 172 -13.21 8.93 16.87
CA THR A 172 -14.34 9.33 16.01
C THR A 172 -14.39 10.84 15.90
N VAL A 173 -14.54 11.35 14.68
CA VAL A 173 -14.71 12.79 14.45
C VAL A 173 -16.08 13.24 14.94
N SER A 174 -16.09 14.30 15.75
CA SER A 174 -17.32 14.93 16.26
C SER A 174 -17.18 16.45 16.25
N GLY A 175 -18.14 17.13 15.64
CA GLY A 175 -18.11 18.58 15.49
C GLY A 175 -16.91 19.08 14.69
N GLY A 176 -16.48 18.32 13.67
CA GLY A 176 -15.34 18.63 12.81
C GLY A 176 -13.99 18.52 13.51
N SER A 177 -13.91 17.79 14.63
CA SER A 177 -12.70 17.69 15.44
C SER A 177 -12.52 16.33 16.12
N VAL A 178 -11.29 16.07 16.58
CA VAL A 178 -10.94 14.97 17.48
C VAL A 178 -10.19 15.49 18.70
N SER A 179 -10.44 14.90 19.86
CA SER A 179 -9.64 15.13 21.08
C SER A 179 -8.46 14.17 21.11
N LEU A 180 -7.30 14.66 21.57
CA LEU A 180 -6.08 13.87 21.64
C LEU A 180 -5.82 13.38 23.07
N PRO A 181 -5.27 12.16 23.26
CA PRO A 181 -4.92 11.64 24.58
C PRO A 181 -3.77 12.41 25.24
N VAL A 182 -2.96 13.10 24.45
CA VAL A 182 -1.84 13.94 24.88
C VAL A 182 -1.78 15.18 23.99
N ALA A 183 -1.32 16.32 24.51
CA ALA A 183 -1.15 17.53 23.71
C ALA A 183 0.08 17.41 22.80
N VAL A 184 -0.07 17.78 21.53
CA VAL A 184 0.95 17.60 20.48
C VAL A 184 1.20 18.88 19.69
N GLN A 185 2.36 18.97 19.06
CA GLN A 185 2.70 20.09 18.17
C GLN A 185 2.52 19.72 16.70
N ASN A 186 2.62 18.43 16.37
CA ASN A 186 2.45 17.89 15.03
C ASN A 186 1.41 16.78 15.04
N ALA A 187 0.49 16.79 14.09
CA ALA A 187 -0.48 15.71 13.92
C ALA A 187 -0.83 15.49 12.44
N VAL A 188 -1.11 14.23 12.11
CA VAL A 188 -1.80 13.81 10.89
C VAL A 188 -3.02 13.02 11.34
N VAL A 189 -4.20 13.44 10.87
CA VAL A 189 -5.48 12.79 11.20
C VAL A 189 -6.25 12.53 9.92
N GLY A 190 -6.65 11.28 9.70
CA GLY A 190 -7.40 10.86 8.53
C GLY A 190 -7.93 9.44 8.66
N LEU A 191 -8.58 8.94 7.62
CA LEU A 191 -9.14 7.59 7.58
C LEU A 191 -8.02 6.53 7.63
N GLY A 192 -8.24 5.49 8.42
CA GLY A 192 -7.37 4.32 8.44
C GLY A 192 -7.56 3.47 7.18
N TYR A 193 -6.49 2.82 6.73
CA TYR A 193 -6.52 1.85 5.64
C TYR A 193 -5.56 0.69 5.92
N THR A 194 -5.74 -0.40 5.19
CA THR A 194 -4.86 -1.58 5.25
C THR A 194 -4.25 -1.84 3.88
N ALA A 195 -2.96 -2.17 3.84
CA ALA A 195 -2.27 -2.57 2.62
C ALA A 195 -1.97 -4.07 2.70
N LYS A 196 -2.59 -4.85 1.82
CA LYS A 196 -2.53 -6.31 1.83
C LYS A 196 -1.69 -6.83 0.67
N ARG A 197 -0.79 -7.76 0.95
CA ARG A 197 -0.02 -8.50 -0.05
C ARG A 197 -0.15 -9.99 0.22
N LYS A 198 -0.52 -10.75 -0.82
CA LYS A 198 -0.51 -12.20 -0.80
C LYS A 198 0.40 -12.71 -1.91
N THR A 199 1.34 -13.58 -1.60
CA THR A 199 2.23 -14.15 -2.62
C THR A 199 1.47 -15.03 -3.61
N THR A 200 2.06 -15.26 -4.78
CA THR A 200 1.64 -16.36 -5.65
C THR A 200 1.87 -17.69 -4.93
N LYS A 201 1.28 -18.77 -5.48
CA LYS A 201 1.48 -20.10 -4.93
C LYS A 201 2.97 -20.42 -4.94
N LEU A 202 3.50 -20.80 -3.78
CA LEU A 202 4.92 -21.11 -3.66
C LEU A 202 5.25 -22.38 -4.46
N ALA A 203 6.20 -22.27 -5.38
CA ALA A 203 6.59 -23.35 -6.30
C ALA A 203 7.97 -23.95 -5.99
N TYR A 204 8.60 -23.50 -4.90
CA TYR A 204 9.97 -23.83 -4.51
C TYR A 204 10.07 -25.14 -3.71
N GLY A 205 11.28 -25.71 -3.63
CA GLY A 205 11.60 -26.77 -2.66
C GLY A 205 11.31 -28.21 -3.09
N ALA A 206 11.12 -28.48 -4.39
CA ALA A 206 11.04 -29.86 -4.89
C ALA A 206 12.34 -30.26 -5.59
N ALA A 207 12.93 -31.39 -5.19
CA ALA A 207 14.13 -31.92 -5.84
C ALA A 207 13.84 -32.53 -7.23
N MET A 208 12.59 -32.95 -7.47
CA MET A 208 12.17 -33.71 -8.66
C MET A 208 11.16 -32.98 -9.56
N GLY A 209 11.02 -31.66 -9.46
CA GLY A 209 10.12 -30.90 -10.34
C GLY A 209 9.58 -29.63 -9.69
N THR A 210 8.37 -29.21 -10.09
CA THR A 210 7.69 -28.06 -9.48
C THR A 210 6.91 -28.48 -8.22
N ALA A 211 7.07 -27.75 -7.12
CA ALA A 211 6.35 -28.01 -5.87
C ALA A 211 4.93 -27.42 -5.83
N LEU A 212 4.39 -26.96 -6.97
CA LEU A 212 3.12 -26.24 -7.02
C LEU A 212 1.94 -27.03 -6.42
N THR A 213 1.90 -28.35 -6.61
CA THR A 213 0.84 -29.22 -6.07
C THR A 213 1.28 -30.05 -4.87
N MET A 214 2.53 -29.91 -4.44
CA MET A 214 3.06 -30.64 -3.29
C MET A 214 2.62 -29.97 -2.00
N ARG A 215 2.39 -30.79 -0.97
CA ARG A 215 2.18 -30.31 0.39
C ARG A 215 3.48 -29.72 0.91
N LYS A 216 3.38 -28.50 1.42
CA LYS A 216 4.48 -27.67 1.89
C LYS A 216 4.00 -26.82 3.07
N ARG A 217 4.95 -26.33 3.85
CA ARG A 217 4.68 -25.50 5.03
C ARG A 217 5.77 -24.45 5.17
N ILE A 218 5.38 -23.18 5.26
CA ILE A 218 6.31 -22.11 5.64
C ILE A 218 6.58 -22.22 7.15
N ASN A 219 7.85 -22.27 7.54
CA ASN A 219 8.23 -22.46 8.94
C ASN A 219 8.86 -21.21 9.56
N ALA A 220 9.53 -20.41 8.75
CA ALA A 220 10.16 -19.17 9.22
C ALA A 220 10.14 -18.09 8.14
N LEU A 221 10.15 -16.84 8.59
CA LEU A 221 10.16 -15.64 7.77
C LEU A 221 11.29 -14.72 8.25
N GLY A 222 12.17 -14.34 7.34
CA GLY A 222 13.09 -13.21 7.51
C GLY A 222 12.59 -12.02 6.71
N LEU A 223 12.79 -10.81 7.21
CA LEU A 223 12.38 -9.58 6.55
C LEU A 223 13.54 -8.60 6.49
N VAL A 224 13.66 -7.90 5.36
CA VAL A 224 14.49 -6.70 5.24
C VAL A 224 13.53 -5.53 5.07
N LEU A 225 13.54 -4.61 6.03
CA LEU A 225 12.61 -3.48 6.10
C LEU A 225 13.38 -2.16 6.14
N ALA A 226 12.71 -1.10 5.71
CA ALA A 226 13.16 0.28 5.88
C ALA A 226 12.01 1.14 6.41
N ASN A 227 12.32 2.19 7.16
CA ASN A 227 11.34 3.16 7.68
C ASN A 227 10.05 2.48 8.18
N THR A 228 10.19 1.49 9.06
CA THR A 228 9.07 0.62 9.45
C THR A 228 8.84 0.69 10.95
N HIS A 229 7.62 0.99 11.34
CA HIS A 229 7.21 0.91 12.75
C HIS A 229 7.28 -0.53 13.25
N TYR A 230 7.71 -0.76 14.49
CA TYR A 230 7.91 -2.10 15.03
C TYR A 230 6.65 -2.98 15.06
N GLN A 231 5.47 -2.34 15.04
CA GLN A 231 4.15 -2.98 14.89
C GLN A 231 3.42 -2.51 13.62
N GLY A 232 4.16 -2.12 12.59
CA GLY A 232 3.61 -1.60 11.33
C GLY A 232 3.24 -2.68 10.30
N LEU A 233 3.59 -3.95 10.59
CA LEU A 233 3.37 -5.06 9.68
C LEU A 233 2.88 -6.29 10.46
N LYS A 234 1.92 -7.00 9.88
CA LYS A 234 1.46 -8.32 10.30
C LYS A 234 1.75 -9.34 9.21
N TYR A 235 1.93 -10.61 9.61
CA TYR A 235 2.24 -11.69 8.69
C TYR A 235 1.49 -12.98 9.04
N GLY A 236 1.22 -13.82 8.04
CA GLY A 236 0.56 -15.10 8.27
C GLY A 236 0.20 -15.87 7.01
N PRO A 237 -0.36 -17.08 7.12
CA PRO A 237 -0.75 -17.92 5.98
C PRO A 237 -1.92 -17.33 5.18
N ASP A 238 -2.79 -16.58 5.84
CA ASP A 238 -3.97 -15.90 5.28
C ASP A 238 -4.24 -14.59 6.04
N PHE A 239 -5.27 -13.84 5.64
CA PHE A 239 -5.60 -12.56 6.28
C PHE A 239 -6.50 -12.69 7.51
N ASP A 240 -6.94 -13.91 7.85
CA ASP A 240 -7.74 -14.21 9.03
C ASP A 240 -6.86 -14.71 10.19
N THR A 241 -5.66 -15.21 9.86
CA THR A 241 -4.66 -15.75 10.78
C THR A 241 -3.35 -14.97 10.58
N LEU A 242 -3.22 -13.84 11.27
CA LEU A 242 -2.05 -12.97 11.21
C LEU A 242 -1.44 -12.79 12.60
N ASP A 243 -0.11 -12.85 12.66
CA ASP A 243 0.70 -12.49 13.82
C ASP A 243 1.32 -11.10 13.61
N ASP A 244 1.46 -10.34 14.70
CA ASP A 244 2.27 -9.11 14.71
C ASP A 244 3.76 -9.44 14.61
N LEU A 245 4.56 -8.48 14.11
CA LEU A 245 6.02 -8.60 14.21
C LEU A 245 6.46 -8.80 15.67
N PRO A 246 7.54 -9.56 15.92
CA PRO A 246 8.03 -9.80 17.27
C PRO A 246 8.25 -8.50 18.04
N ALA A 247 7.62 -8.37 19.22
CA ALA A 247 7.77 -7.21 20.10
C ALA A 247 9.12 -7.16 20.84
N GLN A 248 9.98 -8.15 20.61
CA GLN A 248 11.30 -8.26 21.23
C GLN A 248 12.35 -8.63 20.19
N GLU A 249 13.51 -7.99 20.27
CA GLU A 249 14.67 -8.24 19.44
C GLU A 249 15.84 -8.66 20.34
N MET A 250 16.46 -9.80 20.05
CA MET A 250 17.60 -10.32 20.83
C MET A 250 17.35 -10.36 22.36
N GLY A 251 16.10 -10.60 22.77
CA GLY A 251 15.69 -10.65 24.19
C GLY A 251 15.43 -9.30 24.86
N VAL A 252 15.43 -8.19 24.10
CA VAL A 252 15.10 -6.84 24.56
C VAL A 252 13.75 -6.42 23.98
N ILE A 253 12.89 -5.82 24.81
CA ILE A 253 11.60 -5.27 24.36
C ILE A 253 11.83 -4.05 23.47
N THR A 254 11.24 -4.05 22.30
CA THR A 254 11.25 -2.90 21.37
C THR A 254 10.29 -1.83 21.90
N SER A 255 10.73 -0.58 21.98
CA SER A 255 9.94 0.54 22.51
C SER A 255 8.70 0.83 21.66
N ASP A 256 7.61 1.26 22.30
CA ASP A 256 6.26 1.37 21.72
C ASP A 256 6.05 2.41 20.60
N ASP A 257 7.10 3.10 20.17
CA ASP A 257 7.08 4.09 19.08
C ASP A 257 8.26 3.90 18.12
N THR A 258 8.95 2.76 18.19
CA THR A 258 10.15 2.52 17.38
C THR A 258 9.78 2.48 15.90
N VAL A 259 10.43 3.34 15.12
CA VAL A 259 10.49 3.23 13.66
C VAL A 259 11.92 2.88 13.29
N TRP A 260 12.11 1.66 12.78
CA TRP A 260 13.41 1.23 12.28
C TRP A 260 13.71 1.96 10.96
N GLU A 261 14.82 2.67 10.90
CA GLU A 261 15.35 3.20 9.63
C GLU A 261 15.71 2.04 8.70
N ALA A 262 16.35 1.00 9.25
CA ALA A 262 16.65 -0.27 8.60
C ALA A 262 16.47 -1.42 9.58
N PHE A 263 15.98 -2.56 9.09
CA PHE A 263 15.81 -3.80 9.86
C PHE A 263 16.17 -5.01 8.98
N ASP A 264 17.03 -5.88 9.50
CA ASP A 264 17.54 -7.07 8.81
C ASP A 264 17.89 -8.21 9.79
N GLN A 265 17.12 -8.33 10.88
CA GLN A 265 17.38 -9.29 11.96
C GLN A 265 17.09 -10.74 11.57
N ASP A 266 17.44 -11.67 12.47
CA ASP A 266 17.21 -13.11 12.32
C ASP A 266 15.74 -13.44 11.97
N SER A 267 15.57 -14.50 11.17
CA SER A 267 14.23 -14.99 10.84
C SER A 267 13.48 -15.44 12.08
N PHE A 268 12.19 -15.19 12.11
CA PHE A 268 11.29 -15.61 13.19
C PHE A 268 10.31 -16.67 12.71
N THR A 269 9.69 -17.37 13.67
CA THR A 269 8.73 -18.44 13.40
C THR A 269 7.55 -17.91 12.59
N PHE A 270 7.14 -18.67 11.57
CA PHE A 270 5.95 -18.38 10.80
C PHE A 270 4.82 -19.36 11.19
N PRO A 271 3.57 -18.90 11.39
CA PRO A 271 2.44 -19.76 11.76
C PRO A 271 1.90 -20.56 10.57
N GLY A 272 2.79 -21.21 9.81
CA GLY A 272 2.42 -21.94 8.60
C GLY A 272 1.75 -23.27 8.93
N ILE A 273 0.94 -23.74 7.98
CA ILE A 273 0.29 -25.05 8.01
C ILE A 273 0.70 -25.88 6.78
N TRP A 274 0.58 -27.20 6.89
CA TRP A 274 0.82 -28.10 5.76
C TRP A 274 -0.32 -28.01 4.75
N ASP A 275 -0.06 -27.36 3.63
CA ASP A 275 -1.03 -27.21 2.54
C ASP A 275 -0.33 -27.37 1.18
N THR A 276 -1.10 -27.77 0.19
CA THR A 276 -0.70 -27.60 -1.21
C THR A 276 -0.66 -26.14 -1.63
N ASP A 277 -1.46 -25.25 -1.03
CA ASP A 277 -1.53 -23.81 -1.32
C ASP A 277 -0.95 -22.93 -0.21
N ALA A 278 0.27 -23.23 0.24
CA ALA A 278 0.99 -22.35 1.17
C ALA A 278 1.27 -20.96 0.54
N ARG A 279 0.95 -19.91 1.29
CA ARG A 279 1.07 -18.49 0.91
C ARG A 279 1.72 -17.71 2.04
N LEU A 280 2.39 -16.63 1.68
CA LEU A 280 2.79 -15.58 2.60
C LEU A 280 1.81 -14.42 2.42
N CYS A 281 1.07 -14.10 3.46
CA CYS A 281 0.26 -12.90 3.56
C CYS A 281 0.96 -11.89 4.46
N LEU A 282 1.01 -10.64 4.01
CA LEU A 282 1.58 -9.50 4.72
C LEU A 282 0.51 -8.40 4.72
N GLN A 283 0.30 -7.76 5.87
CA GLN A 283 -0.67 -6.68 6.04
C GLN A 283 -0.06 -5.53 6.82
N ALA A 284 0.06 -4.37 6.19
CA ALA A 284 0.40 -3.12 6.87
C ALA A 284 -0.87 -2.33 7.20
N GLU A 285 -0.83 -1.53 8.26
CA GLU A 285 -1.97 -0.77 8.76
C GLU A 285 -1.57 0.68 9.01
N ALA A 286 -2.32 1.60 8.40
CA ALA A 286 -2.19 3.03 8.71
C ALA A 286 -2.53 3.26 10.20
N PRO A 287 -1.81 4.16 10.90
CA PRO A 287 -0.93 5.18 10.35
C PRO A 287 0.56 4.84 10.46
N ARG A 288 0.89 3.55 10.60
CA ARG A 288 2.25 3.10 10.88
C ARG A 288 3.03 2.93 9.58
N PRO A 289 4.22 3.56 9.46
CA PRO A 289 5.04 3.39 8.27
C PRO A 289 5.53 1.95 8.11
N CYS A 290 5.58 1.48 6.87
CA CYS A 290 6.11 0.18 6.51
C CYS A 290 6.67 0.20 5.09
N THR A 291 7.96 -0.13 4.94
CA THR A 291 8.60 -0.38 3.64
C THR A 291 9.28 -1.74 3.67
N ILE A 292 8.83 -2.65 2.80
CA ILE A 292 9.35 -4.01 2.72
C ILE A 292 10.31 -4.10 1.53
N LEU A 293 11.60 -4.28 1.82
CA LEU A 293 12.64 -4.42 0.80
C LEU A 293 12.78 -5.88 0.35
N ALA A 294 12.69 -6.84 1.28
CA ALA A 294 12.73 -8.26 0.97
C ALA A 294 11.97 -9.10 2.00
N ALA A 295 11.50 -10.27 1.54
CA ALA A 295 10.97 -11.33 2.39
C ALA A 295 11.68 -12.64 2.05
N VAL A 296 12.25 -13.28 3.06
CA VAL A 296 13.01 -14.53 2.95
C VAL A 296 12.20 -15.64 3.60
N ILE A 297 11.75 -16.61 2.80
CA ILE A 297 10.85 -17.68 3.24
C ILE A 297 11.64 -18.98 3.39
N SER A 298 11.57 -19.58 4.58
CA SER A 298 12.04 -20.95 4.84
C SER A 298 10.86 -21.90 4.87
N MET A 299 10.94 -23.01 4.13
CA MET A 299 9.80 -23.89 3.88
C MET A 299 10.22 -25.36 3.85
N ASP A 300 9.40 -26.22 4.44
CA ASP A 300 9.50 -27.67 4.29
C ASP A 300 8.58 -28.16 3.17
N THR A 301 9.03 -29.17 2.45
CA THR A 301 8.24 -29.91 1.46
C THR A 301 8.20 -31.39 1.83
N ASN A 302 7.08 -32.04 1.52
CA ASN A 302 6.98 -33.49 1.64
C ASN A 302 7.05 -34.10 0.23
N ASP A 303 8.26 -34.47 -0.18
CA ASP A 303 8.47 -35.22 -1.41
C ASP A 303 7.90 -36.63 -1.22
N LYS A 304 6.95 -37.01 -2.07
CA LYS A 304 6.51 -38.41 -2.15
C LYS A 304 7.69 -39.20 -2.71
N ALA A 305 8.26 -40.09 -1.88
CA ALA A 305 9.22 -41.11 -2.30
C ALA A 305 8.64 -42.01 -3.41
#